data_AF-A0A9D5WY48-F1
#
_entry.id   AF-A0A9D5WY48-F1
#
_cell.length_a   1.000
_cell.length_b   1.000
_cell.length_c   1.000
_cell.angle_alpha   90.00
_cell.angle_beta   90.00
_cell.angle_gamma   90.00
#
_symmetry.space_group_name_H-M   'P 1'
#
loop_
_entity.id
_entity.type
_entity.pdbx_description
1 polymer ?
#
loop_
_entity_poly.entity_id
_entity_poly.type
_entity_poly.pdbx_seq_one_letter_code
_entity_poly.pdbx_strand_id
1 'polypeptide(L)'
;MIQEYQIRVVPQVAYNEENIKAFIAKDKGIDAHTINHVRTLKRSIDARHRDIFVNLKVRVYINEVPHDDVFVKTEYPDVSHAPRVIVVGAGPGGLFAALKLVELSLRPIVLERGKDVRERKKDLAQISRTHTVDPESNYCFGEGGAGAYSDGKLYTRSKKRGSVEKILNVFCQHGASTSILA
;
A
#
# COMPACT_ATOMS: atom_id res chain seq x y z
N MET A 1 -23.75 -4.60 -14.66
CA MET A 1 -24.04 -4.90 -13.25
C MET A 1 -22.74 -5.23 -12.53
N ILE A 2 -22.57 -4.75 -11.30
CA ILE A 2 -21.43 -5.07 -10.43
C ILE A 2 -21.87 -6.05 -9.34
N GLN A 3 -21.10 -7.12 -9.14
CA GLN A 3 -21.37 -8.12 -8.10
C GLN A 3 -20.10 -8.44 -7.30
N GLU A 4 -20.24 -8.75 -6.01
CA GLU A 4 -19.12 -9.19 -5.17
C GLU A 4 -19.28 -10.65 -4.76
N TYR A 5 -18.20 -11.43 -4.90
CA TYR A 5 -18.17 -12.85 -4.54
C TYR A 5 -17.04 -13.14 -3.56
N GLN A 6 -17.28 -14.12 -2.70
CA GLN A 6 -16.25 -14.78 -1.91
C GLN A 6 -16.03 -16.17 -2.49
N ILE A 7 -14.80 -16.45 -2.94
CA ILE A 7 -14.43 -17.73 -3.54
C ILE A 7 -13.21 -18.31 -2.84
N ARG A 8 -13.17 -19.63 -2.74
CA ARG A 8 -12.02 -20.39 -2.27
C ARG A 8 -11.54 -21.27 -3.40
N VAL A 9 -10.33 -21.03 -3.88
CA VAL A 9 -9.80 -21.65 -5.09
C VAL A 9 -8.37 -22.11 -4.89
N VAL A 10 -7.88 -22.98 -5.78
CA VAL A 10 -6.47 -23.38 -5.81
C VAL A 10 -5.59 -22.24 -6.34
N PRO A 11 -4.28 -22.19 -6.01
CA PRO A 11 -3.39 -21.10 -6.40
C PRO A 11 -3.35 -20.83 -7.91
N GLN A 12 -3.46 -21.88 -8.74
CA GLN A 12 -3.47 -21.74 -10.21
C GLN A 12 -4.66 -20.89 -10.68
N VAL A 13 -5.83 -21.08 -10.06
CA VAL A 13 -7.04 -20.29 -10.40
C VAL A 13 -6.90 -18.86 -9.89
N ALA A 14 -6.29 -18.65 -8.72
CA ALA A 14 -6.07 -17.33 -8.15
C ALA A 14 -4.90 -16.53 -8.77
N TYR A 15 -4.22 -17.08 -9.77
CA TYR A 15 -2.98 -16.48 -10.29
C TYR A 15 -3.23 -15.20 -11.10
N ASN A 16 -4.21 -15.22 -12.00
CA ASN A 16 -4.50 -14.09 -12.90
C ASN A 16 -6.02 -13.85 -13.02
N GLU A 17 -6.38 -12.72 -13.60
CA GLU A 17 -7.78 -12.31 -13.77
C GLU A 17 -8.57 -13.27 -14.67
N GLU A 18 -7.97 -13.79 -15.73
CA GLU A 18 -8.62 -14.69 -16.70
C GLU A 18 -9.08 -16.00 -16.05
N ASN A 19 -8.23 -16.60 -15.22
CA ASN A 19 -8.56 -17.83 -14.50
C ASN A 19 -9.68 -17.59 -13.48
N ILE A 20 -9.66 -16.44 -12.80
CA ILE A 20 -10.72 -16.05 -11.86
C ILE A 20 -12.04 -15.84 -12.62
N LYS A 21 -12.00 -15.16 -13.78
CA LYS A 21 -13.16 -14.97 -14.66
C LYS A 21 -13.77 -16.31 -15.08
N ALA A 22 -12.94 -17.22 -15.60
CA ALA A 22 -13.39 -18.54 -16.05
C ALA A 22 -13.99 -19.36 -14.90
N PHE A 23 -13.39 -19.30 -13.71
CA PHE A 23 -13.91 -19.95 -12.52
C PHE A 23 -15.28 -19.39 -12.12
N ILE A 24 -15.44 -18.07 -12.05
CA ILE A 24 -16.70 -17.41 -11.66
C ILE A 24 -17.80 -17.68 -12.68
N ALA A 25 -17.49 -17.60 -13.98
CA ALA A 25 -18.42 -17.91 -15.06
C ALA A 25 -19.02 -19.32 -14.88
N LYS A 26 -18.16 -20.31 -14.63
CA LYS A 26 -18.58 -21.70 -14.41
C LYS A 26 -19.34 -21.89 -13.09
N ASP A 27 -18.84 -21.33 -11.99
CA ASP A 27 -19.40 -21.50 -10.64
C ASP A 27 -20.77 -20.82 -10.49
N LYS A 28 -20.98 -19.67 -11.16
CA LYS A 28 -22.21 -18.87 -11.05
C LYS A 28 -23.14 -19.01 -12.26
N GLY A 29 -22.77 -19.77 -13.29
CA GLY A 29 -23.56 -19.92 -14.51
C GLY A 29 -23.68 -18.61 -15.30
N ILE A 30 -22.63 -17.78 -15.28
CA ILE A 30 -22.57 -16.50 -15.99
C ILE A 30 -21.77 -16.72 -17.28
N ASP A 31 -22.21 -16.13 -18.38
CA ASP A 31 -21.43 -16.14 -19.62
C ASP A 31 -20.12 -15.36 -19.44
N ALA A 32 -18.98 -16.03 -19.64
CA ALA A 32 -17.66 -15.45 -19.47
C ALA A 32 -17.44 -14.21 -20.34
N HIS A 33 -18.07 -14.13 -21.52
CA HIS A 33 -17.98 -12.98 -22.42
C HIS A 33 -18.63 -11.72 -21.85
N THR A 34 -19.59 -11.87 -20.94
CA THR A 34 -20.22 -10.74 -20.26
C THR A 34 -19.36 -10.22 -19.10
N ILE A 35 -18.35 -10.96 -18.65
CA ILE A 35 -17.47 -10.54 -17.55
C ILE A 35 -16.31 -9.70 -18.10
N ASN A 36 -16.54 -8.40 -18.17
CA ASN A 36 -15.55 -7.46 -18.70
C ASN A 36 -14.33 -7.32 -17.78
N HIS A 37 -14.52 -7.28 -16.45
CA HIS A 37 -13.42 -7.12 -15.51
C HIS A 37 -13.66 -7.83 -14.16
N VAL A 38 -12.58 -8.28 -13.53
CA VAL A 38 -12.60 -8.77 -12.15
C VAL A 38 -11.51 -8.10 -11.32
N ARG A 39 -11.92 -7.39 -10.27
CA ARG A 39 -11.02 -6.77 -9.30
C ARG A 39 -10.93 -7.61 -8.04
N THR A 40 -9.71 -7.95 -7.63
CA THR A 40 -9.50 -8.60 -6.32
C THR A 40 -9.55 -7.55 -5.22
N LEU A 41 -10.50 -7.69 -4.29
CA LEU A 41 -10.67 -6.80 -3.15
C LEU A 41 -9.96 -7.31 -1.90
N LYS A 42 -9.88 -8.64 -1.72
CA LYS A 42 -9.11 -9.28 -0.65
C LYS A 42 -8.48 -10.57 -1.13
N ARG A 43 -7.27 -10.86 -0.67
CA ARG A 43 -6.54 -12.11 -0.92
C ARG A 43 -5.93 -12.64 0.37
N SER A 44 -6.19 -13.91 0.68
CA SER A 44 -5.51 -14.61 1.78
C SER A 44 -5.19 -16.04 1.38
N ILE A 45 -4.10 -16.58 1.90
CA ILE A 45 -3.63 -17.94 1.61
C ILE A 45 -3.86 -18.80 2.85
N ASP A 46 -4.56 -19.91 2.67
CA ASP A 46 -4.69 -20.97 3.64
C ASP A 46 -3.71 -22.10 3.29
N ALA A 47 -2.57 -22.10 3.99
CA ALA A 47 -1.50 -23.09 3.85
C ALA A 47 -1.37 -23.98 5.11
N ARG A 48 -2.45 -24.16 5.87
CA ARG A 48 -2.45 -24.94 7.13
C ARG A 48 -2.44 -26.46 6.91
N HIS A 49 -2.83 -26.91 5.72
CA HIS A 49 -2.88 -28.32 5.33
C HIS A 49 -2.06 -28.57 4.07
N ARG A 50 -1.95 -29.85 3.68
CA ARG A 50 -1.22 -30.26 2.47
C ARG A 50 -1.70 -29.52 1.22
N ASP A 51 -3.01 -29.37 1.07
CA ASP A 51 -3.61 -28.64 -0.03
C ASP A 51 -3.70 -27.15 0.31
N ILE A 52 -3.07 -26.34 -0.52
CA ILE A 52 -3.05 -24.89 -0.37
C ILE A 52 -4.28 -24.31 -1.07
N PHE A 53 -4.99 -23.43 -0.36
CA PHE A 53 -6.12 -22.70 -0.93
C PHE A 53 -5.89 -21.19 -0.83
N VAL A 54 -6.46 -20.45 -1.77
CA VAL A 54 -6.51 -18.99 -1.75
C VAL A 54 -7.96 -18.57 -1.57
N ASN A 55 -8.24 -17.80 -0.51
CA ASN A 55 -9.54 -17.17 -0.31
C ASN A 55 -9.49 -15.77 -0.92
N LEU A 56 -10.38 -15.53 -1.87
CA LEU A 56 -10.50 -14.26 -2.57
C LEU A 56 -11.86 -13.62 -2.26
N LYS A 57 -11.85 -12.32 -2.00
CA LYS A 57 -13.03 -11.47 -2.19
C LYS A 57 -12.83 -10.72 -3.50
N VAL A 58 -13.75 -10.88 -4.45
CA VAL A 58 -13.62 -10.30 -5.79
C VAL A 58 -14.85 -9.48 -6.13
N ARG A 59 -14.65 -8.40 -6.90
CA ARG A 59 -15.69 -7.59 -7.52
C ARG A 59 -15.69 -7.87 -9.01
N VAL A 60 -16.83 -8.29 -9.53
CA VAL A 60 -17.03 -8.72 -10.91
C VAL A 60 -17.88 -7.67 -11.62
N TYR A 61 -17.39 -7.19 -12.75
CA TYR A 61 -18.06 -6.20 -13.58
C TYR A 61 -18.64 -6.91 -14.81
N ILE A 62 -19.97 -7.04 -14.85
CA ILE A 62 -20.71 -7.78 -15.87
C ILE A 62 -21.36 -6.77 -16.82
N ASN A 63 -21.01 -6.81 -18.11
CA ASN A 63 -21.40 -5.84 -19.13
C ASN A 63 -21.10 -4.38 -18.74
N GLU A 64 -20.16 -4.18 -17.82
CA GLU A 64 -19.72 -2.88 -17.33
C GLU A 64 -18.20 -2.87 -17.21
N VAL A 65 -17.59 -1.70 -17.34
CA VAL A 65 -16.15 -1.50 -17.15
C VAL A 65 -15.96 -0.74 -15.83
N PRO A 66 -14.90 -0.99 -15.05
CA PRO A 66 -14.61 -0.18 -13.86
C PRO A 66 -14.39 1.28 -14.26
N HIS A 67 -15.13 2.19 -13.63
CA HIS A 67 -14.93 3.64 -13.77
C HIS A 67 -14.25 4.24 -12.52
N ASP A 68 -14.11 3.44 -11.46
CA ASP A 68 -13.50 3.84 -10.20
C ASP A 68 -11.97 3.61 -10.20
N ASP A 69 -11.24 4.63 -9.73
CA ASP A 69 -9.80 4.53 -9.46
C ASP A 69 -9.51 3.32 -8.54
N VAL A 70 -8.35 2.70 -8.72
CA VAL A 70 -7.96 1.51 -7.93
C VAL A 70 -7.74 1.86 -6.45
N PHE A 71 -7.49 3.13 -6.15
CA PHE A 71 -7.29 3.67 -4.80
C PHE A 71 -7.99 5.03 -4.66
N VAL A 72 -8.30 5.41 -3.42
CA VAL A 72 -8.93 6.69 -3.07
C VAL A 72 -7.85 7.76 -2.88
N LYS A 73 -7.86 8.79 -3.73
CA LYS A 73 -6.94 9.93 -3.61
C LYS A 73 -7.31 10.79 -2.40
N THR A 74 -6.29 11.21 -1.66
CA THR A 74 -6.39 12.23 -0.62
C THR A 74 -5.93 13.56 -1.21
N GLU A 75 -6.80 14.56 -1.17
CA GLU A 75 -6.48 15.93 -1.56
C GLU A 75 -5.77 16.66 -0.43
N TYR A 76 -4.70 17.36 -0.77
CA TYR A 76 -3.90 18.15 0.17
C TYR A 76 -3.98 19.63 -0.22
N PRO A 77 -4.63 20.49 0.60
CA PRO A 77 -4.74 21.91 0.26
C PRO A 77 -3.39 22.63 0.36
N ASP A 78 -3.28 23.78 -0.30
CA ASP A 78 -2.14 24.67 -0.10
C ASP A 78 -2.18 25.30 1.30
N VAL A 79 -1.16 25.01 2.10
CA VAL A 79 -1.00 25.48 3.48
C VAL A 79 0.20 26.42 3.62
N SER A 80 0.73 26.97 2.53
CA SER A 80 1.95 27.81 2.52
C SER A 80 1.87 29.02 3.49
N HIS A 81 0.66 29.53 3.74
CA HIS A 81 0.39 30.66 4.65
C HIS A 81 -0.24 30.25 5.99
N ALA A 82 -0.44 28.95 6.23
CA ALA A 82 -1.06 28.45 7.45
C ALA A 82 -0.12 28.50 8.68
N PRO A 83 -0.68 28.36 9.91
CA PRO A 83 0.11 28.20 11.13
C PRO A 83 1.11 27.05 11.01
N ARG A 84 2.34 27.30 11.48
CA ARG A 84 3.45 26.34 11.40
C ARG A 84 3.36 25.31 12.52
N VAL A 85 3.63 24.05 12.18
CA VAL A 85 3.79 22.96 13.14
C VAL A 85 5.09 22.22 12.85
N ILE A 86 5.95 22.07 13.85
CA ILE A 86 7.23 21.38 13.69
C ILE A 86 7.00 19.87 13.86
N VAL A 87 7.49 19.09 12.89
CA VAL A 87 7.53 17.62 12.95
C VAL A 87 8.99 17.21 12.97
N VAL A 88 9.42 16.49 14.01
CA VAL A 88 10.80 16.00 14.13
C VAL A 88 10.85 14.54 13.70
N GLY A 89 11.62 14.26 12.66
CA GLY A 89 11.81 12.97 12.00
C GLY A 89 11.03 12.84 10.69
N ALA A 90 11.72 12.43 9.63
CA ALA A 90 11.12 12.13 8.32
C ALA A 90 10.93 10.62 8.09
N GLY A 91 10.72 9.84 9.16
CA GLY A 91 10.25 8.46 9.08
C GLY A 91 8.75 8.36 8.79
N PRO A 92 8.18 7.15 8.68
CA PRO A 92 6.76 6.97 8.34
C PRO A 92 5.82 7.73 9.28
N GLY A 93 6.06 7.67 10.60
CA GLY A 93 5.24 8.40 11.58
C GLY A 93 5.26 9.91 11.38
N GLY A 94 6.43 10.50 11.12
CA GLY A 94 6.56 11.93 10.87
C GLY A 94 5.98 12.36 9.53
N LEU A 95 6.21 11.59 8.47
CA LEU A 95 5.65 11.86 7.15
C LEU A 95 4.11 11.80 7.15
N PHE A 96 3.51 10.77 7.77
CA PHE A 96 2.05 10.70 7.89
C PHE A 96 1.48 11.73 8.84
N ALA A 97 2.20 12.13 9.91
CA ALA A 97 1.80 13.26 10.74
C ALA A 97 1.80 14.57 9.93
N ALA A 98 2.84 14.82 9.12
CA ALA A 98 2.92 15.99 8.25
C ALA A 98 1.76 16.03 7.24
N LEU A 99 1.49 14.93 6.53
CA LEU A 99 0.34 14.84 5.62
C LEU A 99 -0.98 15.10 6.36
N LYS A 100 -1.15 14.53 7.56
CA LYS A 100 -2.36 14.77 8.35
C LYS A 100 -2.50 16.23 8.80
N LEU A 101 -1.40 16.91 9.10
CA LEU A 101 -1.39 18.34 9.43
C LEU A 101 -1.84 19.18 8.22
N VAL A 102 -1.41 18.83 7.01
CA VAL A 102 -1.87 19.51 5.78
C VAL A 102 -3.38 19.36 5.60
N GLU A 103 -3.94 18.17 5.83
CA GLU A 103 -5.40 17.97 5.81
C GLU A 103 -6.15 18.80 6.85
N LEU A 104 -5.49 19.12 7.97
CA LEU A 104 -6.04 19.98 9.03
C LEU A 104 -5.77 21.46 8.76
N SER A 105 -5.34 21.83 7.55
CA SER A 105 -5.00 23.20 7.14
C SER A 105 -3.87 23.82 7.98
N LEU A 106 -2.88 23.01 8.37
CA LEU A 106 -1.67 23.44 9.08
C LEU A 106 -0.45 23.21 8.20
N ARG A 107 0.57 24.06 8.36
CA ARG A 107 1.83 23.96 7.61
C ARG A 107 2.87 23.15 8.39
N PRO A 108 3.10 21.86 8.05
CA PRO A 108 4.18 21.11 8.68
C PRO A 108 5.54 21.62 8.24
N ILE A 109 6.49 21.68 9.17
CA ILE A 109 7.92 21.85 8.92
C ILE A 109 8.59 20.57 9.41
N VAL A 110 9.01 19.72 8.49
CA VAL A 110 9.62 18.43 8.80
C VAL A 110 11.14 18.61 8.92
N LEU A 111 11.69 18.25 10.08
CA LEU A 111 13.12 18.29 10.35
C LEU A 111 13.64 16.86 10.48
N GLU A 112 14.67 16.51 9.72
CA GLU A 112 15.32 15.20 9.79
C GLU A 112 16.81 15.40 10.05
N ARG A 113 17.37 14.58 10.95
CA ARG A 113 18.79 14.66 11.31
C ARG A 113 19.69 14.08 10.23
N GLY A 114 19.24 13.02 9.57
CA GLY A 114 19.99 12.36 8.53
C GLY A 114 19.75 12.95 7.14
N LYS A 115 20.38 12.32 6.15
CA LYS A 115 20.37 12.80 4.76
C LYS A 115 19.10 12.40 4.00
N ASP A 116 18.93 12.97 2.81
CA ASP A 116 17.91 12.53 1.86
C ASP A 116 18.16 11.08 1.41
N VAL A 117 17.10 10.43 0.92
CA VAL A 117 17.11 8.99 0.61
C VAL A 117 18.08 8.63 -0.52
N ARG A 118 18.43 9.57 -1.41
CA ARG A 118 19.38 9.30 -2.50
C ARG A 118 20.81 9.34 -1.98
N GLU A 119 21.14 10.29 -1.11
CA GLU A 119 22.45 10.37 -0.47
C GLU A 119 22.69 9.24 0.52
N ARG A 120 21.68 8.88 1.34
CA ARG A 120 21.74 7.74 2.27
C ARG A 120 22.18 6.44 1.60
N LYS A 121 21.80 6.22 0.34
CA LYS A 121 22.15 5.01 -0.41
C LYS A 121 23.66 4.82 -0.50
N LYS A 122 24.42 5.91 -0.66
CA LYS A 122 25.89 5.87 -0.72
C LYS A 122 26.46 5.48 0.64
N ASP A 123 25.98 6.11 1.71
CA ASP A 123 26.47 5.86 3.07
C ASP A 123 26.20 4.41 3.49
N LEU A 124 25.00 3.88 3.22
CA LEU A 124 24.68 2.47 3.51
C LEU A 124 25.55 1.49 2.73
N ALA A 125 25.86 1.79 1.47
CA ALA A 125 26.75 0.96 0.66
C ALA A 125 28.20 0.96 1.20
N GLN A 126 28.62 2.02 1.91
CA GLN A 126 29.93 2.06 2.55
C GLN A 126 29.99 1.22 3.82
N ILE A 127 28.88 1.08 4.56
CA ILE A 127 28.83 0.26 5.79
C ILE A 127 29.30 -1.17 5.50
N SER A 128 28.81 -1.79 4.42
CA SER A 128 29.17 -3.17 4.07
C SER A 128 30.61 -3.33 3.56
N ARG A 129 31.25 -2.25 3.10
CA ARG A 129 32.62 -2.25 2.54
C ARG A 129 33.69 -1.89 3.57
N THR A 130 33.37 -0.94 4.43
CA THR A 130 34.33 -0.30 5.35
C THR A 130 34.07 -0.67 6.80
N HIS A 131 32.94 -1.33 7.09
CA HIS A 131 32.46 -1.60 8.45
C HIS A 131 32.37 -0.36 9.35
N THR A 132 32.32 0.82 8.75
CA THR A 132 32.18 2.10 9.43
C THR A 132 30.76 2.60 9.27
N VAL A 133 30.17 3.08 10.37
CA VAL A 133 28.80 3.59 10.40
C VAL A 133 28.84 5.09 10.67
N ASP A 134 28.27 5.87 9.76
CA ASP A 134 28.02 7.30 9.99
C ASP A 134 26.89 7.43 11.05
N PRO A 135 27.12 8.10 12.19
CA PRO A 135 26.13 8.24 13.24
C PRO A 135 24.90 9.08 12.84
N GLU A 136 25.00 9.89 11.78
CA GLU A 136 23.90 10.73 11.27
C GLU A 136 23.23 10.15 10.03
N SER A 137 23.88 9.23 9.30
CA SER A 137 23.34 8.65 8.06
C SER A 137 23.56 7.13 8.02
N ASN A 138 22.56 6.38 8.47
CA ASN A 138 22.63 4.92 8.61
C ASN A 138 21.24 4.29 8.44
N TYR A 139 21.08 3.01 8.76
CA TYR A 139 19.80 2.32 8.61
C TYR A 139 18.66 2.97 9.39
N CYS A 140 18.95 3.65 10.51
CA CYS A 140 17.95 4.25 11.38
C CYS A 140 17.62 5.70 11.02
N PHE A 141 18.62 6.50 10.61
CA PHE A 141 18.49 7.95 10.48
C PHE A 141 18.57 8.44 9.03
N GLY A 142 17.78 9.48 8.72
CA GLY A 142 17.60 10.07 7.40
C GLY A 142 16.19 9.89 6.82
N GLU A 143 15.96 10.43 5.63
CA GLU A 143 14.65 10.45 4.97
C GLU A 143 14.06 9.04 4.81
N GLY A 144 12.80 8.87 5.20
CA GLY A 144 12.10 7.59 5.26
C GLY A 144 12.44 6.75 6.50
N GLY A 145 13.34 7.24 7.36
CA GLY A 145 13.73 6.61 8.63
C GLY A 145 14.20 5.17 8.46
N ALA A 146 13.86 4.33 9.44
CA ALA A 146 14.15 2.89 9.42
C ALA A 146 13.32 2.10 8.38
N GLY A 147 12.27 2.70 7.81
CA GLY A 147 11.42 2.03 6.83
C GLY A 147 12.01 1.98 5.42
N ALA A 148 12.81 2.98 5.05
CA ALA A 148 13.28 3.21 3.68
C ALA A 148 14.08 2.03 3.07
N TYR A 149 14.93 1.39 3.87
CA TYR A 149 15.78 0.27 3.45
C TYR A 149 15.35 -1.03 4.12
N SER A 150 14.03 -1.21 4.24
CA SER A 150 13.41 -2.44 4.71
C SER A 150 12.75 -3.18 3.54
N ASP A 151 12.25 -4.37 3.81
CA ASP A 151 11.40 -5.13 2.86
C ASP A 151 9.99 -4.50 2.69
N GLY A 152 9.69 -3.39 3.40
CA GLY A 152 8.41 -2.68 3.25
C GLY A 152 7.19 -3.48 3.72
N LYS A 153 7.39 -4.54 4.52
CA LYS A 153 6.29 -5.36 5.06
C LYS A 153 5.34 -4.49 5.87
N LEU A 154 4.09 -4.38 5.41
CA LEU A 154 3.05 -3.61 6.06
C LEU A 154 2.31 -4.48 7.07
N TYR A 155 2.45 -4.17 8.35
CA TYR A 155 1.80 -4.91 9.43
C TYR A 155 1.16 -3.98 10.45
N THR A 156 -0.10 -4.25 10.79
CA THR A 156 -0.74 -3.62 11.95
C THR A 156 -1.86 -4.52 12.50
N ARG A 157 -1.87 -4.70 13.82
CA ARG A 157 -3.00 -5.33 14.55
C ARG A 157 -4.00 -4.30 15.06
N SER A 158 -3.69 -3.01 14.92
CA SER A 158 -4.45 -1.93 15.52
C SER A 158 -5.53 -1.44 14.57
N LYS A 159 -6.78 -1.82 14.83
CA LYS A 159 -7.96 -1.29 14.13
C LYS A 159 -8.58 -0.06 14.82
N LYS A 160 -8.13 0.27 16.03
CA LYS A 160 -8.71 1.34 16.88
C LYS A 160 -8.00 2.70 16.76
N ARG A 161 -6.85 2.78 16.09
CA ARG A 161 -5.97 3.97 16.09
C ARG A 161 -5.92 4.72 14.75
N GLY A 162 -6.95 4.56 13.93
CA GLY A 162 -7.05 5.21 12.62
C GLY A 162 -7.30 4.22 11.48
N SER A 163 -7.50 4.77 10.28
CA SER A 163 -7.80 4.00 9.08
C SER A 163 -6.51 3.50 8.42
N VAL A 164 -6.28 2.18 8.49
CA VAL A 164 -5.19 1.51 7.76
C VAL A 164 -5.38 1.66 6.25
N GLU A 165 -6.62 1.53 5.79
CA GLU A 165 -7.00 1.67 4.39
C GLU A 165 -6.55 3.03 3.83
N LYS A 166 -6.74 4.12 4.58
CA LYS A 166 -6.27 5.44 4.14
C LYS A 166 -4.76 5.48 3.90
N ILE A 167 -3.97 4.90 4.81
CA ILE A 167 -2.52 4.84 4.69
C ILE A 167 -2.09 4.08 3.43
N LEU A 168 -2.73 2.94 3.15
CA LEU A 168 -2.46 2.15 1.94
C LEU A 168 -2.81 2.93 0.66
N ASN A 169 -3.95 3.63 0.65
CA ASN A 169 -4.34 4.47 -0.48
C ASN A 169 -3.35 5.61 -0.72
N VAL A 170 -2.86 6.26 0.34
CA VAL A 170 -1.82 7.30 0.24
C VAL A 170 -0.52 6.72 -0.30
N PHE A 171 -0.10 5.53 0.12
CA PHE A 171 1.07 4.87 -0.49
C PHE A 171 0.88 4.67 -1.99
N CYS A 172 -0.29 4.17 -2.43
CA CYS A 172 -0.58 4.01 -3.85
C CYS A 172 -0.59 5.35 -4.60
N GLN A 173 -1.15 6.41 -4.01
CA GLN A 173 -1.12 7.76 -4.56
C GLN A 173 0.30 8.27 -4.81
N HIS A 174 1.26 7.86 -3.97
CA HIS A 174 2.67 8.19 -4.11
C HIS A 174 3.50 7.10 -4.82
N GLY A 175 2.86 6.19 -5.57
CA GLY A 175 3.52 5.27 -6.49
C GLY A 175 3.74 3.84 -5.99
N ALA A 176 3.22 3.47 -4.80
CA ALA A 176 3.25 2.07 -4.37
C ALA A 176 2.30 1.20 -5.20
N SER A 177 2.66 -0.09 -5.37
CA SER A 177 1.81 -1.06 -6.07
C SER A 177 0.42 -1.15 -5.43
N THR A 178 -0.63 -1.14 -6.25
CA THR A 178 -2.03 -1.32 -5.81
C THR A 178 -2.30 -2.71 -5.21
N SER A 179 -1.38 -3.66 -5.41
CA SER A 179 -1.48 -4.99 -4.78
C SER A 179 -1.46 -4.95 -3.25
N ILE A 180 -1.01 -3.85 -2.63
CA ILE A 180 -1.02 -3.69 -1.17
C ILE A 180 -2.42 -3.45 -0.58
N LEU A 181 -3.42 -3.19 -1.44
CA LEU A 181 -4.82 -2.98 -1.05
C LEU A 181 -5.62 -4.29 -0.93
N ALA A 182 -5.08 -5.38 -1.47
CA ALA A 182 -5.73 -6.70 -1.58
C ALA A 182 -5.28 -7.67 -0.49
#